data_AF-A0AAE3F2F3-F1
#
_entry.id   AF-A0AAE3F2F3-F1
#
_cell.length_a   1.000
_cell.length_b   1.000
_cell.length_c   1.000
_cell.angle_alpha   90.00
_cell.angle_beta   90.00
_cell.angle_gamma   90.00
#
_symmetry.space_group_name_H-M   'P 1'
#
loop_
_entity.id
_entity.type
_entity.pdbx_description
1 polymer ?
#
loop_
_entity_poly.entity_id
_entity_poly.type
_entity_poly.pdbx_seq_one_letter_code
_entity_poly.pdbx_strand_id
1 'polypeptide(L)'
;MREKCYWVKQSWSEMPPVLMLAGKKMLNIKWRLKAFPGLLCSTNKIIDYDNNYSRVYFNLNDWAELYSQENISFAFGTRFHGNMVAMHNGIPALWVTHDSRTKELTDFLHLPSIPLKIINNTKYVEELFKYCNYDETKKHYSRLCRNYIGFLEENGIAHLYNIK
;
A
#
# COMPACT_ATOMS: atom_id res chain seq x y z
N MET A 1 19.22 -0.15 -0.96
CA MET A 1 18.31 -0.38 0.19
C MET A 1 18.93 -1.49 1.01
N ARG A 2 19.00 -1.33 2.35
CA ARG A 2 19.47 -2.42 3.23
C ARG A 2 18.41 -3.52 3.38
N GLU A 3 17.14 -3.16 3.23
CA GLU A 3 15.99 -4.06 3.35
C GLU A 3 15.39 -4.46 1.98
N LYS A 4 14.82 -5.67 1.90
CA LYS A 4 14.01 -6.14 0.76
C LYS A 4 12.64 -5.46 0.80
N CYS A 5 12.48 -4.36 0.07
CA CYS A 5 11.21 -3.67 -0.07
C CYS A 5 10.55 -4.07 -1.39
N TYR A 6 9.31 -4.57 -1.35
CA TYR A 6 8.54 -4.88 -2.55
C TYR A 6 7.65 -3.69 -2.92
N TRP A 7 7.58 -3.37 -4.21
CA TRP A 7 6.63 -2.40 -4.73
C TRP A 7 5.44 -3.13 -5.36
N VAL A 8 4.33 -3.19 -4.64
CA VAL A 8 3.09 -3.74 -5.18
C VAL A 8 2.32 -2.65 -5.91
N LYS A 9 2.30 -2.72 -7.24
CA LYS A 9 1.67 -1.73 -8.10
C LYS A 9 0.16 -2.00 -8.20
N GLN A 10 -0.62 -0.93 -8.17
CA GLN A 10 -2.10 -1.00 -8.17
C GLN A 10 -2.73 -0.18 -9.31
N SER A 11 -1.90 0.37 -10.19
CA SER A 11 -2.34 1.09 -11.39
C SER A 11 -1.37 0.88 -12.54
N TRP A 12 -1.88 0.84 -13.77
CA TRP A 12 -1.07 0.85 -14.98
C TRP A 12 -0.13 2.06 -15.07
N SER A 13 -0.49 3.18 -14.46
CA SER A 13 0.37 4.38 -14.40
C SER A 13 1.69 4.15 -13.66
N GLU A 14 1.75 3.13 -12.80
CA GLU A 14 2.93 2.70 -12.06
C GLU A 14 3.82 1.75 -12.87
N MET A 15 3.37 1.27 -14.04
CA MET A 15 4.22 0.45 -14.90
C MET A 15 5.24 1.34 -15.60
N PRO A 16 6.55 1.02 -15.50
CA PRO A 16 7.56 1.72 -16.27
C PRO A 16 7.34 1.45 -17.76
N PRO A 17 7.13 2.48 -18.59
CA PRO A 17 7.10 2.30 -20.03
C PRO A 17 8.53 2.10 -20.52
N VAL A 18 8.82 0.86 -20.91
CA VAL A 18 10.13 0.43 -21.39
C VAL A 18 10.04 0.13 -22.89
N LEU A 19 10.94 0.74 -23.66
CA LEU A 19 11.13 0.44 -25.08
C LEU A 19 12.31 -0.52 -25.24
N MET A 20 12.20 -1.47 -26.16
CA MET A 20 13.30 -2.32 -26.59
C MET A 20 13.97 -1.69 -27.82
N LEU A 21 15.25 -1.34 -27.70
CA LEU A 21 16.07 -0.78 -28.78
C LEU A 21 17.41 -1.50 -28.83
N ALA A 22 17.72 -2.16 -29.95
CA ALA A 22 18.95 -2.93 -30.15
C ALA A 22 19.29 -3.90 -28.98
N GLY A 23 18.27 -4.62 -28.49
CA GLY A 23 18.42 -5.57 -27.38
C GLY A 23 18.52 -4.94 -25.98
N LYS A 24 18.48 -3.61 -25.87
CA LYS A 24 18.52 -2.89 -24.59
C LYS A 24 17.15 -2.36 -24.21
N LYS A 25 16.77 -2.57 -22.94
CA LYS A 25 15.61 -1.94 -22.32
C LYS A 25 15.92 -0.46 -22.04
N MET A 26 15.12 0.44 -22.61
CA MET A 26 15.22 1.89 -22.42
C MET A 26 13.98 2.39 -21.70
N LEU A 27 14.15 2.95 -20.50
CA LEU A 27 13.07 3.58 -19.75
C LEU A 27 12.76 4.97 -20.31
N ASN A 28 11.48 5.30 -20.42
CA ASN A 28 11.08 6.66 -20.76
C ASN A 28 11.53 7.66 -19.68
N ILE A 29 12.34 8.63 -20.07
CA ILE A 29 12.92 9.64 -19.16
C ILE A 29 11.83 10.55 -18.57
N LYS A 30 10.82 10.95 -19.36
CA LYS A 30 9.72 11.80 -18.87
C LYS A 30 8.93 11.09 -17.77
N TRP A 31 8.62 9.80 -17.98
CA TRP A 31 7.97 8.98 -16.97
C TRP A 31 8.83 8.85 -15.71
N ARG A 32 10.14 8.56 -15.86
CA ARG A 32 11.08 8.45 -14.73
C ARG A 32 11.08 9.71 -13.87
N LEU A 33 11.20 10.88 -14.48
CA LEU A 33 11.23 12.16 -13.75
C LEU A 33 9.92 12.46 -13.03
N LYS A 34 8.80 12.03 -13.60
CA LYS A 34 7.47 12.16 -12.97
C LYS A 34 7.26 11.17 -11.82
N ALA A 35 7.61 9.90 -12.02
CA ALA A 35 7.37 8.84 -11.04
C ALA A 35 8.35 8.90 -9.86
N PHE A 36 9.60 9.28 -10.12
CA PHE A 36 10.68 9.30 -9.13
C PHE A 36 11.42 10.65 -9.14
N PRO A 37 10.74 11.75 -8.77
CA PRO A 37 11.35 13.07 -8.76
C PRO A 37 12.54 13.10 -7.80
N GLY A 38 13.69 13.59 -8.26
CA GLY A 38 14.91 13.69 -7.46
C GLY A 38 15.65 12.37 -7.20
N LEU A 39 15.22 11.23 -7.78
CA LEU A 39 15.90 9.96 -7.60
C LEU A 39 17.26 9.94 -8.33
N LEU A 40 18.34 9.86 -7.56
CA LEU A 40 19.73 9.84 -8.04
C LEU A 40 20.22 8.39 -8.27
N CYS A 41 19.60 7.66 -9.19
CA CYS A 41 20.08 6.35 -9.62
C CYS A 41 19.99 6.16 -11.15
N SER A 42 20.78 5.22 -11.68
CA SER A 42 20.76 4.91 -13.11
C SER A 42 19.43 4.26 -13.51
N THR A 43 19.05 4.44 -14.77
CA THR A 43 17.88 3.79 -15.35
C THR A 43 17.92 2.26 -15.21
N ASN A 44 19.10 1.65 -15.38
CA ASN A 44 19.26 0.20 -15.22
C ASN A 44 18.91 -0.23 -13.79
N LYS A 45 19.32 0.51 -12.76
CA LYS A 45 18.96 0.20 -11.37
C LYS A 45 17.44 0.22 -11.14
N ILE A 46 16.71 1.13 -11.80
CA ILE A 46 15.24 1.18 -11.72
C ILE A 46 14.64 -0.05 -12.39
N ILE A 47 15.12 -0.40 -13.59
CA ILE A 47 14.66 -1.59 -14.32
C ILE A 47 14.96 -2.87 -13.54
N ASP A 48 16.14 -2.97 -12.94
CA ASP A 48 16.56 -4.12 -12.13
C ASP A 48 15.70 -4.24 -10.88
N TYR A 49 15.45 -3.13 -10.19
CA TYR A 49 14.52 -3.13 -9.06
C TYR A 49 13.12 -3.56 -9.50
N ASP A 50 12.64 -3.05 -10.63
CA ASP A 50 11.32 -3.38 -11.14
C ASP A 50 11.16 -4.87 -11.45
N ASN A 51 12.14 -5.46 -12.14
CA ASN A 51 12.09 -6.88 -12.49
C ASN A 51 12.15 -7.79 -11.25
N ASN A 52 12.86 -7.38 -10.19
CA ASN A 52 13.10 -8.23 -9.02
C ASN A 52 12.11 -8.01 -7.88
N TYR A 53 11.68 -6.77 -7.66
CA TYR A 53 10.95 -6.34 -6.46
C TYR A 53 9.61 -5.65 -6.74
N SER A 54 9.21 -5.46 -8.00
CA SER A 54 7.84 -5.05 -8.30
C SER A 54 6.94 -6.27 -8.48
N ARG A 55 5.69 -6.16 -8.00
CA ARG A 55 4.65 -7.17 -8.17
C ARG A 55 3.32 -6.54 -8.57
N VAL A 56 2.48 -7.32 -9.23
CA VAL A 56 1.09 -7.00 -9.54
C VAL A 56 0.27 -8.23 -9.21
N TYR A 57 -0.82 -8.05 -8.48
CA TYR A 57 -1.71 -9.13 -8.11
C TYR A 57 -3.11 -8.84 -8.63
N PHE A 58 -3.73 -9.88 -9.20
CA PHE A 58 -5.12 -9.88 -9.63
C PHE A 58 -6.01 -10.75 -8.72
N ASN A 59 -5.37 -11.51 -7.82
CA ASN A 59 -6.00 -12.39 -6.85
C ASN A 59 -5.48 -12.05 -5.44
N LEU A 60 -6.38 -12.03 -4.46
CA LEU A 60 -6.02 -11.77 -3.06
C LEU A 60 -5.17 -12.88 -2.44
N ASN A 61 -5.37 -14.14 -2.84
CA ASN A 61 -4.61 -15.27 -2.32
C ASN A 61 -3.14 -15.19 -2.76
N ASP A 62 -2.88 -14.97 -4.05
CA ASP A 62 -1.52 -14.80 -4.57
C ASP A 62 -0.79 -13.62 -3.87
N TRP A 63 -1.53 -12.55 -3.56
CA TRP A 63 -0.97 -11.42 -2.82
C TRP A 63 -0.72 -11.77 -1.36
N ALA A 64 -1.62 -12.48 -0.70
CA ALA A 64 -1.42 -12.95 0.67
C ALA A 64 -0.18 -13.85 0.79
N GLU A 65 0.07 -14.71 -0.20
CA GLU A 65 1.23 -15.59 -0.25
C GLU A 65 2.57 -14.84 -0.29
N LEU A 66 2.61 -13.63 -0.88
CA LEU A 66 3.82 -12.80 -0.89
C LEU A 66 4.38 -12.59 0.52
N TYR A 67 3.52 -12.32 1.50
CA TYR A 67 3.96 -11.93 2.83
C TYR A 67 4.71 -13.07 3.52
N SER A 68 4.21 -14.30 3.41
CA SER A 68 4.86 -15.48 3.99
C SER A 68 6.09 -15.91 3.18
N GLN A 69 5.99 -15.95 1.85
CA GLN A 69 7.08 -16.40 0.97
C GLN A 69 8.32 -15.51 1.07
N GLU A 70 8.14 -14.20 1.20
CA GLU A 70 9.23 -13.23 1.22
C GLU A 70 9.53 -12.70 2.62
N ASN A 71 8.88 -13.26 3.65
CA ASN A 71 9.04 -12.87 5.06
C ASN A 71 8.83 -11.36 5.27
N ILE A 72 7.76 -10.82 4.68
CA ILE A 72 7.40 -9.40 4.79
C ILE A 72 6.75 -9.14 6.14
N SER A 73 7.34 -8.26 6.92
CA SER A 73 6.90 -7.92 8.28
C SER A 73 6.25 -6.54 8.40
N PHE A 74 6.18 -5.77 7.31
CA PHE A 74 5.65 -4.41 7.31
C PHE A 74 5.15 -3.98 5.93
N ALA A 75 4.05 -3.24 5.91
CA ALA A 75 3.53 -2.58 4.72
C ALA A 75 3.30 -1.09 4.98
N PHE A 76 3.68 -0.25 4.02
CA PHE A 76 3.34 1.16 4.04
C PHE A 76 3.17 1.70 2.63
N GLY A 77 2.35 2.74 2.49
CA GLY A 77 2.20 3.40 1.19
C GLY A 77 0.93 4.19 1.04
N THR A 78 0.82 4.84 -0.12
CA THR A 78 -0.29 5.72 -0.51
C THR A 78 -1.50 4.97 -1.04
N ARG A 79 -1.33 3.69 -1.36
CA ARG A 79 -2.34 2.86 -1.98
C ARG A 79 -3.17 2.15 -0.93
N PHE A 80 -4.42 2.58 -0.78
CA PHE A 80 -5.31 2.13 0.29
C PHE A 80 -5.44 0.60 0.37
N HIS A 81 -5.75 -0.07 -0.74
CA HIS A 81 -5.97 -1.53 -0.74
C HIS A 81 -4.72 -2.35 -0.44
N GLY A 82 -3.52 -1.82 -0.74
CA GLY A 82 -2.29 -2.57 -0.45
C GLY A 82 -2.07 -2.77 1.03
N ASN A 83 -2.23 -1.69 1.77
CA ASN A 83 -2.15 -1.73 3.22
C ASN A 83 -3.30 -2.54 3.83
N MET A 84 -4.50 -2.51 3.23
CA MET A 84 -5.62 -3.35 3.69
C MET A 84 -5.33 -4.84 3.56
N VAL A 85 -4.76 -5.28 2.43
CA VAL A 85 -4.40 -6.69 2.23
C VAL A 85 -3.31 -7.12 3.23
N ALA A 86 -2.31 -6.27 3.48
CA ALA A 86 -1.29 -6.53 4.50
C ALA A 86 -1.92 -6.66 5.89
N MET A 87 -2.75 -5.69 6.29
CA MET A 87 -3.44 -5.69 7.59
C MET A 87 -4.33 -6.92 7.78
N HIS A 88 -5.05 -7.35 6.73
CA HIS A 88 -5.89 -8.55 6.76
C HIS A 88 -5.07 -9.83 7.00
N ASN A 89 -3.82 -9.85 6.54
CA ASN A 89 -2.88 -10.95 6.75
C ASN A 89 -2.07 -10.82 8.07
N GLY A 90 -2.47 -9.91 8.97
CA GLY A 90 -1.79 -9.71 10.25
C GLY A 90 -0.45 -8.98 10.13
N ILE A 91 -0.14 -8.39 8.97
CA ILE A 91 1.06 -7.59 8.77
C ILE A 91 0.77 -6.14 9.18
N PRO A 92 1.59 -5.53 10.07
CA PRO A 92 1.47 -4.11 10.38
C PRO A 92 1.48 -3.27 9.10
N ALA A 93 0.45 -2.46 8.95
CA ALA A 93 0.22 -1.62 7.79
C ALA A 93 0.07 -0.14 8.19
N LEU A 94 0.78 0.75 7.50
CA LEU A 94 0.74 2.21 7.71
C LEU A 94 0.30 2.95 6.45
N TRP A 95 -0.79 3.71 6.53
CA TRP A 95 -1.29 4.48 5.40
C TRP A 95 -0.55 5.81 5.27
N VAL A 96 -0.16 6.14 4.04
CA VAL A 96 0.43 7.44 3.69
C VAL A 96 -0.65 8.29 3.02
N THR A 97 -1.13 9.30 3.73
CA THR A 97 -2.13 10.23 3.21
C THR A 97 -1.46 11.28 2.34
N HIS A 98 -1.81 11.26 1.05
CA HIS A 98 -1.29 12.17 0.02
C HIS A 98 -2.40 12.99 -0.65
N ASP A 99 -3.65 12.58 -0.46
CA ASP A 99 -4.86 13.24 -0.94
C ASP A 99 -5.97 13.19 0.14
N SER A 100 -7.07 13.93 -0.09
CA SER A 100 -8.21 13.96 0.83
C SER A 100 -8.92 12.62 0.91
N ARG A 101 -9.05 11.90 -0.21
CA ARG A 101 -9.73 10.60 -0.26
C ARG A 101 -9.11 9.57 0.68
N THR A 102 -7.80 9.41 0.64
CA THR A 102 -7.07 8.48 1.50
C THR A 102 -7.20 8.92 2.96
N LYS A 103 -7.09 10.23 3.22
CA LYS A 103 -7.23 10.80 4.56
C LYS A 103 -8.62 10.54 5.15
N GLU A 104 -9.68 10.87 4.43
CA GLU A 104 -11.07 10.66 4.86
C GLU A 104 -11.34 9.19 5.17
N LEU A 105 -10.87 8.27 4.33
CA LEU A 105 -11.01 6.83 4.57
C LEU A 105 -10.25 6.37 5.81
N THR A 106 -8.99 6.81 5.99
CA THR A 106 -8.21 6.44 7.18
C THR A 106 -8.79 7.03 8.45
N ASP A 107 -9.31 8.26 8.40
CA ASP A 107 -9.94 8.92 9.55
C ASP A 107 -11.24 8.20 9.92
N PHE A 108 -12.09 7.90 8.94
CA PHE A 108 -13.36 7.20 9.15
C PHE A 108 -13.16 5.80 9.75
N LEU A 109 -12.17 5.05 9.26
CA LEU A 109 -11.87 3.71 9.73
C LEU A 109 -10.93 3.68 10.95
N HIS A 110 -10.48 4.85 11.42
CA HIS A 110 -9.51 5.00 12.49
C HIS A 110 -8.21 4.20 12.25
N LEU A 111 -7.74 4.13 11.00
CA LEU A 111 -6.53 3.40 10.60
C LEU A 111 -5.27 4.23 10.88
N PRO A 112 -4.14 3.61 11.27
CA PRO A 112 -2.89 4.34 11.47
C PRO A 112 -2.44 4.95 10.15
N SER A 113 -2.27 6.27 10.14
CA SER A 113 -1.84 6.97 8.95
C SER A 113 -0.95 8.16 9.28
N ILE A 114 -0.10 8.52 8.31
CA ILE A 114 0.76 9.69 8.36
C ILE A 114 0.66 10.49 7.05
N PRO A 115 0.81 11.82 7.08
CA PRO A 115 0.86 12.58 5.85
C PRO A 115 2.18 12.34 5.10
N LEU A 116 2.14 12.42 3.77
CA LEU A 116 3.30 12.22 2.88
C LEU A 116 4.54 13.04 3.31
N LYS A 117 4.35 14.22 3.91
CA LYS A 117 5.44 15.06 4.44
C LYS A 117 6.31 14.33 5.48
N ILE A 118 5.74 13.43 6.29
CA ILE A 118 6.50 12.64 7.26
C ILE A 118 7.41 11.64 6.55
N ILE A 119 6.90 10.98 5.49
CA ILE A 119 7.71 10.08 4.65
C ILE A 119 8.90 10.81 4.04
N ASN A 120 8.70 12.03 3.51
CA ASN A 120 9.78 12.82 2.91
C ASN A 120 10.92 13.16 3.89
N ASN A 121 10.63 13.18 5.19
CA ASN A 121 11.60 13.46 6.26
C ASN A 121 12.11 12.19 6.95
N THR A 122 11.61 11.01 6.56
CA THR A 122 11.99 9.74 7.16
C THR A 122 13.26 9.20 6.49
N LYS A 123 14.25 8.80 7.29
CA LYS A 123 15.52 8.30 6.76
C LYS A 123 15.56 6.78 6.70
N TYR A 124 14.93 6.11 7.66
CA TYR A 124 14.86 4.67 7.79
C TYR A 124 13.42 4.18 7.92
N VAL A 125 13.07 3.05 7.29
CA VAL A 125 11.71 2.50 7.26
C VAL A 125 11.24 2.13 8.66
N GLU A 126 12.17 1.70 9.51
CA GLU A 126 11.98 1.31 10.89
C GLU A 126 11.38 2.44 11.74
N GLU A 127 11.68 3.70 11.39
CA GLU A 127 11.11 4.87 12.06
C GLU A 127 9.60 4.97 11.86
N LEU A 128 9.05 4.34 10.83
CA LEU A 128 7.63 4.37 10.52
C LEU A 128 6.80 3.48 11.46
N PHE A 129 7.41 2.44 12.03
CA PHE A 129 6.71 1.53 12.95
C PHE A 129 6.13 2.24 14.17
N LYS A 130 6.75 3.34 14.63
CA LYS A 130 6.23 4.12 15.76
C LYS A 130 4.85 4.73 15.50
N TYR A 131 4.43 4.82 14.24
CA TYR A 131 3.12 5.33 13.84
C TYR A 131 2.06 4.23 13.68
N CYS A 132 2.43 2.95 13.80
CA CYS A 132 1.52 1.81 13.70
C CYS A 132 0.75 1.59 15.01
N ASN A 133 -0.08 2.57 15.40
CA ASN A 133 -0.97 2.46 16.55
C ASN A 133 -2.40 2.11 16.08
N TYR A 134 -2.91 0.96 16.52
CA TYR A 134 -4.23 0.44 16.16
C TYR A 134 -5.26 0.52 17.29
N ASP A 135 -4.94 1.19 18.40
CA ASP A 135 -5.82 1.25 19.59
C ASP A 135 -7.17 1.88 19.25
N GLU A 136 -7.15 3.00 18.50
CA GLU A 136 -8.38 3.65 18.04
C GLU A 136 -9.12 2.79 17.01
N THR A 137 -8.41 2.09 16.12
CA THR A 137 -9.03 1.12 15.19
C THR A 137 -9.79 0.06 15.98
N LYS A 138 -9.13 -0.58 16.95
CA LYS A 138 -9.70 -1.66 17.77
C LYS A 138 -10.90 -1.17 18.58
N LYS A 139 -10.78 -0.01 19.21
CA LYS A 139 -11.83 0.63 20.00
C LYS A 139 -13.08 0.93 19.17
N HIS A 140 -12.92 1.36 17.93
CA HIS A 140 -14.05 1.77 17.08
C HIS A 140 -14.58 0.67 16.14
N TYR A 141 -13.84 -0.43 15.94
CA TYR A 141 -14.18 -1.48 14.99
C TYR A 141 -15.60 -2.04 15.15
N SER A 142 -16.02 -2.34 16.39
CA SER A 142 -17.36 -2.87 16.68
C SER A 142 -18.47 -1.91 16.24
N ARG A 143 -18.27 -0.59 16.43
CA ARG A 143 -19.22 0.44 15.98
C ARG A 143 -19.25 0.55 14.46
N LEU A 144 -18.08 0.54 13.80
CA LEU A 144 -18.00 0.57 12.34
C LEU A 144 -18.73 -0.63 11.73
N CYS A 145 -18.57 -1.81 12.31
CA CYS A 145 -19.24 -3.02 11.86
C CYS A 145 -20.77 -2.92 12.03
N ARG A 146 -21.26 -2.42 13.18
CA ARG A 146 -22.69 -2.16 13.38
C ARG A 146 -23.24 -1.14 12.38
N ASN A 147 -22.51 -0.07 12.10
CA ASN A 147 -22.93 0.92 11.11
C ASN A 147 -23.05 0.31 9.70
N TYR A 148 -22.12 -0.58 9.34
CA TYR A 148 -22.18 -1.30 8.07
C TYR A 148 -23.38 -2.25 8.00
N ILE A 149 -23.67 -2.98 9.07
CA ILE A 149 -24.86 -3.85 9.16
C ILE A 149 -26.14 -3.04 9.04
N GLY A 150 -26.27 -1.95 9.81
CA GLY A 150 -27.43 -1.07 9.72
C GLY A 150 -27.66 -0.56 8.30
N PHE A 151 -26.60 -0.18 7.59
CA PHE A 151 -26.70 0.19 6.18
C PHE A 151 -27.23 -0.96 5.30
N LEU A 152 -26.79 -2.21 5.51
CA LEU A 152 -27.32 -3.36 4.77
C LEU A 152 -28.80 -3.60 5.08
N GLU A 153 -29.19 -3.55 6.35
CA GLU A 153 -30.57 -3.76 6.80
C GLU A 153 -31.52 -2.67 6.28
N GLU A 154 -31.13 -1.40 6.36
CA GLU A 154 -31.88 -0.25 5.82
C GLU A 154 -32.14 -0.37 4.31
N ASN A 155 -31.23 -1.03 3.59
CA ASN A 155 -31.33 -1.25 2.15
C ASN A 155 -31.88 -2.64 1.77
N GLY A 156 -32.30 -3.45 2.75
CA GLY A 156 -32.88 -4.78 2.52
C GLY A 156 -31.88 -5.81 1.94
N ILE A 157 -30.58 -5.62 2.19
CA ILE A 157 -29.52 -6.52 1.70
C ILE A 157 -29.31 -7.64 2.71
N ALA A 158 -29.58 -8.89 2.30
CA ALA A 158 -29.35 -10.07 3.14
C ALA A 158 -27.85 -10.23 3.50
N HIS A 159 -27.57 -10.55 4.76
CA HIS A 159 -26.20 -10.74 5.25
C HIS A 159 -26.09 -11.86 6.29
N LEU A 160 -24.85 -12.34 6.50
CA LEU A 160 -24.53 -13.38 7.49
C LEU A 160 -24.01 -12.84 8.83
N TYR A 161 -23.90 -11.52 8.99
CA TYR A 161 -23.43 -10.94 10.24
C TYR A 161 -24.39 -11.24 11.40
N ASN A 162 -23.84 -11.70 12.51
CA ASN A 162 -24.54 -11.94 13.77
C ASN A 162 -23.73 -11.28 14.90
N ILE A 163 -23.88 -9.97 15.05
CA ILE A 163 -23.19 -9.21 16.10
C ILE A 163 -24.09 -9.15 17.31
N LYS A 164 -23.68 -9.85 18.38
CA LYS A 164 -24.27 -9.72 19.72
C LYS A 164 -23.90 -8.39 20.36
#